data_AF-A0A318CT34-F1
#
_entry.id   AF-A0A318CT34-F1
#
_cell.length_a   1.000
_cell.length_b   1.000
_cell.length_c   1.000
_cell.angle_alpha   90.00
_cell.angle_beta   90.00
_cell.angle_gamma   90.00
#
_symmetry.space_group_name_H-M   'P 1'
#
loop_
_entity.id
_entity.type
_entity.pdbx_description
1 polymer ?
#
loop_
_entity_poly.entity_id
_entity_poly.type
_entity_poly.pdbx_seq_one_letter_code
_entity_poly.pdbx_strand_id
1 'polypeptide(L)'
;MKGRRPIFWHEGLFLQPHHLQLQDLFHQELWTTGLMCVLPFPKGFLELEIRREALVDHKFEIVRLELVFSDGTWVKIPGNAKLEGRSLHGLWNEKAEPLEIYLGIKQLTEDRPNVSASSAAGSMNGVLPINGLTRFKVTDVPEKVQDIYAHQRESQVSFLQYDLRLFVGPEVSDAGDYILVKVAEVELDGDEARLSESFIPPLLWAGASKRLWSLIQEIRDRITGRGQGLMEYKATRLGGASQPGRQDFVLILALQCLNRHIPVWHHLTDTPKIHPYIIYGLLRQLVGELATFVPDAGALGRTGDQPELPPYQHNSLRECFEAGLHRLAMFLDTLAAGPEYIIDLLFDGTYYSGDLQALHFEGRKRYYLVLESSVGAGELNNFLSTTAKIGTREYLPFLIARALPGLRFHALTETPPALPRRTGVTYFELDTSDQESWRHIQEDQNLALYFEKPIQDLNAQLMLVHQGG
;
A
#
# COMPACT_ATOMS: atom_id res chain seq x y z
N MET A 1 -34.73 10.13 15.55
CA MET A 1 -35.17 11.43 14.99
C MET A 1 -36.35 11.19 14.06
N LYS A 2 -37.36 12.07 14.05
CA LYS A 2 -38.35 12.06 12.97
C LYS A 2 -37.60 12.46 11.68
N GLY A 3 -37.72 11.69 10.60
CA GLY A 3 -37.15 12.10 9.30
C GLY A 3 -37.68 13.48 8.89
N ARG A 4 -36.86 14.28 8.21
CA ARG A 4 -37.24 15.59 7.68
C ARG A 4 -38.33 15.39 6.64
N ARG A 5 -39.26 16.34 6.55
CA ARG A 5 -40.47 16.23 5.73
C ARG A 5 -40.56 17.41 4.77
N PRO A 6 -41.15 17.22 3.58
CA PRO A 6 -41.43 18.34 2.69
C PRO A 6 -42.44 19.31 3.34
N ILE A 7 -42.33 20.58 2.96
CA ILE A 7 -43.19 21.65 3.45
C ILE A 7 -44.44 21.73 2.60
N PHE A 8 -45.60 21.89 3.25
CA PHE A 8 -46.86 22.15 2.57
C PHE A 8 -46.97 23.64 2.21
N TRP A 9 -46.61 23.98 0.98
CA TRP A 9 -46.76 25.32 0.42
C TRP A 9 -48.20 25.51 -0.09
N HIS A 10 -48.86 26.56 0.39
CA HIS A 10 -50.22 26.90 -0.02
C HIS A 10 -50.40 28.42 -0.15
N GLU A 11 -51.43 28.82 -0.89
CA GLU A 11 -51.78 30.22 -1.04
C GLU A 11 -52.11 30.87 0.32
N GLY A 12 -51.65 32.10 0.53
CA GLY A 12 -51.84 32.83 1.77
C GLY A 12 -50.90 32.42 2.92
N LEU A 13 -49.99 31.46 2.72
CA LEU A 13 -48.96 31.13 3.71
C LEU A 13 -47.99 32.30 3.90
N PHE A 14 -47.86 32.79 5.13
CA PHE A 14 -46.88 33.83 5.46
C PHE A 14 -45.47 33.22 5.59
N LEU A 15 -44.50 33.72 4.81
CA LEU A 15 -43.14 33.18 4.82
C LEU A 15 -42.43 33.49 6.13
N GLN A 16 -41.89 32.44 6.78
CA GLN A 16 -41.11 32.53 8.01
C GLN A 16 -39.74 31.85 7.80
N PRO A 17 -38.70 32.22 8.57
CA PRO A 17 -37.38 31.57 8.51
C PRO A 17 -37.46 30.04 8.65
N HIS A 18 -38.38 29.55 9.50
CA HIS A 18 -38.62 28.12 9.71
C HIS A 18 -38.88 27.36 8.40
N HIS A 19 -39.61 27.98 7.45
CA HIS A 19 -39.91 27.32 6.18
C HIS A 19 -38.63 27.08 5.37
N LEU A 20 -37.77 28.09 5.25
CA LEU A 20 -36.53 27.94 4.50
C LEU A 20 -35.54 27.00 5.22
N GLN A 21 -35.42 27.12 6.54
CA GLN A 21 -34.56 26.25 7.35
C GLN A 21 -34.95 24.76 7.25
N LEU A 22 -36.25 24.45 7.36
CA LEU A 22 -36.73 23.07 7.25
C LEU A 22 -36.60 22.52 5.82
N GLN A 23 -36.79 23.37 4.81
CA GLN A 23 -36.58 23.00 3.41
C GLN A 23 -35.11 22.67 3.13
N ASP A 24 -34.17 23.48 3.63
CA ASP A 24 -32.74 23.22 3.51
C ASP A 24 -32.33 21.92 4.19
N LEU A 25 -32.82 21.67 5.42
CA LEU A 25 -32.55 20.42 6.13
C LEU A 25 -33.15 19.20 5.43
N PHE A 26 -34.33 19.33 4.83
CA PHE A 26 -34.94 18.27 4.03
C PHE A 26 -34.10 17.94 2.80
N HIS A 27 -33.63 18.95 2.07
CA HIS A 27 -32.74 18.72 0.93
C HIS A 27 -31.40 18.11 1.36
N GLN A 28 -30.81 18.57 2.46
CA GLN A 28 -29.58 17.98 3.01
C GLN A 28 -29.78 16.49 3.33
N GLU A 29 -30.89 16.11 3.98
CA GLU A 29 -31.18 14.69 4.26
C GLU A 29 -31.36 13.87 2.98
N LEU A 30 -32.01 14.43 1.95
CA LEU A 30 -32.15 13.77 0.65
C LEU A 30 -30.78 13.51 0.00
N TRP A 31 -29.88 14.50 0.01
CA TRP A 31 -28.51 14.36 -0.50
C TRP A 31 -27.70 13.32 0.28
N THR A 32 -27.70 13.41 1.61
CA THR A 32 -27.00 12.46 2.49
C THR A 32 -27.52 11.04 2.30
N THR A 33 -28.83 10.86 2.19
CA THR A 33 -29.46 9.56 1.91
C THR A 33 -29.04 9.02 0.55
N GLY A 34 -29.06 9.86 -0.49
CA GLY A 34 -28.59 9.49 -1.82
C GLY A 34 -27.14 9.01 -1.82
N LEU A 35 -26.24 9.70 -1.12
CA LEU A 35 -24.83 9.30 -0.98
C LEU A 35 -24.68 7.96 -0.25
N MET A 36 -25.43 7.75 0.84
CA MET A 36 -25.42 6.48 1.60
C MET A 36 -25.91 5.29 0.77
N CYS A 37 -26.78 5.50 -0.21
CA CYS A 37 -27.26 4.44 -1.09
C CYS A 37 -26.21 3.99 -2.13
N VAL A 38 -25.25 4.85 -2.49
CA VAL A 38 -24.30 4.56 -3.58
C VAL A 38 -22.87 4.31 -3.10
N LEU A 39 -22.51 4.80 -1.91
CA LEU A 39 -21.16 4.72 -1.37
C LEU A 39 -21.17 4.20 0.07
N PRO A 40 -20.42 3.12 0.37
CA PRO A 40 -20.19 2.73 1.76
C PRO A 40 -19.28 3.76 2.42
N PHE A 41 -19.62 4.13 3.66
CA PHE A 41 -18.88 5.13 4.45
C PHE A 41 -18.76 6.51 3.74
N PRO A 42 -19.87 7.21 3.42
CA PRO A 42 -19.85 8.49 2.71
C PRO A 42 -19.44 9.67 3.61
N LYS A 43 -18.33 9.49 4.34
CA LYS A 43 -17.74 10.48 5.26
C LYS A 43 -16.22 10.45 5.11
N GLY A 44 -15.54 11.47 5.61
CA GLY A 44 -14.08 11.57 5.56
C GLY A 44 -13.57 12.71 4.69
N PHE A 45 -12.25 12.86 4.66
CA PHE A 45 -11.58 13.99 4.03
C PHE A 45 -11.53 13.83 2.50
N LEU A 46 -11.76 14.95 1.81
CA LEU A 46 -11.51 15.15 0.38
C LEU A 46 -10.19 15.93 0.17
N GLU A 47 -9.83 16.78 1.12
CA GLU A 47 -8.58 17.53 1.16
C GLU A 47 -8.18 17.77 2.62
N LEU A 48 -6.89 17.66 2.94
CA LEU A 48 -6.35 17.98 4.26
C LEU A 48 -4.91 18.49 4.13
N GLU A 49 -4.68 19.72 4.58
CA GLU A 49 -3.35 20.33 4.65
C GLU A 49 -3.15 21.00 6.01
N ILE A 50 -2.20 20.46 6.77
CA ILE A 50 -1.82 20.95 8.09
C ILE A 50 -0.54 21.79 7.95
N ARG A 51 -0.49 22.94 8.63
CA ARG A 51 0.69 23.82 8.68
C ARG A 51 1.76 23.18 9.57
N ARG A 52 2.74 22.51 8.96
CA ARG A 52 3.80 21.80 9.70
C ARG A 52 4.70 22.75 10.47
N GLU A 53 4.93 23.95 9.95
CA GLU A 53 5.82 24.95 10.54
C GLU A 53 5.28 25.48 11.87
N ALA A 54 3.96 25.51 12.07
CA ALA A 54 3.35 25.97 13.32
C ALA A 54 3.54 24.99 14.48
N LEU A 55 3.85 23.71 14.20
CA LEU A 55 4.09 22.72 15.25
C LEU A 55 5.38 22.99 16.01
N VAL A 56 6.34 23.70 15.41
CA VAL A 56 7.57 24.16 16.09
C VAL A 56 7.23 25.02 17.31
N ASP A 57 6.16 25.82 17.22
CA ASP A 57 5.64 26.64 18.32
C ASP A 57 4.54 25.91 19.14
N HIS A 58 4.50 24.58 19.07
CA HIS A 58 3.43 23.74 19.63
C HIS A 58 2.02 24.21 19.24
N LYS A 59 1.81 24.66 18.00
CA LYS A 59 0.50 25.09 17.52
C LYS A 59 0.03 24.22 16.36
N PHE A 60 -1.19 23.69 16.48
CA PHE A 60 -1.83 22.94 15.42
C PHE A 60 -2.74 23.85 14.59
N GLU A 61 -2.47 23.95 13.30
CA GLU A 61 -3.27 24.74 12.35
C GLU A 61 -3.53 23.97 11.06
N ILE A 62 -4.75 24.09 10.55
CA ILE A 62 -5.16 23.54 9.25
C ILE A 62 -5.24 24.69 8.25
N VAL A 63 -4.53 24.57 7.13
CA VAL A 63 -4.49 25.58 6.06
C VAL A 63 -5.63 25.36 5.06
N ARG A 64 -5.78 24.11 4.61
CA ARG A 64 -6.87 23.69 3.73
C ARG A 64 -7.52 22.43 4.26
N LEU A 65 -8.84 22.38 4.12
CA LEU A 65 -9.67 21.28 4.56
C LEU A 65 -10.86 21.17 3.63
N GLU A 66 -11.19 19.96 3.21
CA GLU A 66 -12.51 19.65 2.69
C GLU A 66 -12.93 18.29 3.26
N LEU A 67 -14.10 18.22 3.90
CA LEU A 67 -14.52 17.08 4.72
C LEU A 67 -16.03 16.91 4.69
N VAL A 68 -16.49 15.66 4.66
CA VAL A 68 -17.88 15.30 4.97
C VAL A 68 -17.93 14.59 6.32
N PHE A 69 -18.66 15.17 7.28
CA PHE A 69 -18.91 14.56 8.59
C PHE A 69 -19.88 13.38 8.50
N SER A 70 -20.00 12.59 9.57
CA SER A 70 -20.88 11.43 9.60
C SER A 70 -22.38 11.74 9.53
N ASP A 71 -22.79 12.99 9.77
CA ASP A 71 -24.17 13.47 9.54
C ASP A 71 -24.40 13.95 8.10
N GLY A 72 -23.41 13.79 7.21
CA GLY A 72 -23.44 14.23 5.81
C GLY A 72 -23.10 15.70 5.61
N THR A 73 -22.65 16.40 6.65
CA THR A 73 -22.30 17.82 6.54
C THR A 73 -20.97 18.02 5.84
N TRP A 74 -21.02 18.74 4.73
CA TRP A 74 -19.84 19.13 3.96
C TRP A 74 -19.28 20.48 4.43
N VAL A 75 -18.00 20.48 4.79
CA VAL A 75 -17.27 21.67 5.24
C VAL A 75 -16.02 21.87 4.40
N LYS A 76 -15.66 23.13 4.19
CA LYS A 76 -14.49 23.54 3.41
C LYS A 76 -13.80 24.78 3.99
N ILE A 77 -12.48 24.69 4.14
CA ILE A 77 -11.58 25.79 4.52
C ILE A 77 -10.51 25.95 3.43
N PRO A 78 -10.29 27.17 2.91
CA PRO A 78 -11.16 28.34 3.03
C PRO A 78 -12.49 28.10 2.29
N GLY A 79 -13.58 28.69 2.79
CA GLY A 79 -14.90 28.52 2.18
C GLY A 79 -16.03 28.74 3.17
N ASN A 80 -16.84 27.71 3.38
CA ASN A 80 -18.05 27.77 4.21
C ASN A 80 -17.80 27.50 5.70
N ALA A 81 -16.55 27.31 6.13
CA ALA A 81 -16.21 26.99 7.50
C ALA A 81 -15.07 27.86 8.03
N LYS A 82 -15.05 28.05 9.35
CA LYS A 82 -13.97 28.72 10.10
C LYS A 82 -13.44 27.75 11.16
N LEU A 83 -12.13 27.79 11.37
CA LEU A 83 -11.43 27.00 12.37
C LEU A 83 -10.29 27.84 12.96
N GLU A 84 -10.21 27.87 14.29
CA GLU A 84 -9.10 28.48 15.00
C GLU A 84 -8.03 27.43 15.32
N GLY A 85 -6.75 27.84 15.24
CA GLY A 85 -5.63 26.98 15.61
C GLY A 85 -5.63 26.64 17.09
N ARG A 86 -5.05 25.49 17.45
CA ARG A 86 -4.99 24.98 18.83
C ARG A 86 -3.57 25.01 19.35
N SER A 87 -3.35 25.63 20.51
CA SER A 87 -2.10 25.44 21.25
C SER A 87 -2.06 24.04 21.85
N LEU A 88 -0.96 23.35 21.63
CA LEU A 88 -0.63 22.01 22.14
C LEU A 88 0.32 22.07 23.34
N HIS A 89 0.80 23.26 23.71
CA HIS A 89 1.80 23.43 24.74
C HIS A 89 1.35 22.80 26.07
N GLY A 90 2.17 21.87 26.60
CA GLY A 90 1.92 21.19 27.88
C GLY A 90 0.77 20.17 27.86
N LEU A 91 0.33 19.71 26.69
CA LEU A 91 -0.77 18.72 26.57
C LEU A 91 -0.31 17.26 26.46
N TRP A 92 0.98 17.00 26.30
CA TRP A 92 1.52 15.63 26.30
C TRP A 92 1.59 15.06 27.71
N ASN A 93 1.37 13.75 27.82
CA ASN A 93 1.50 13.03 29.09
C ASN A 93 2.99 12.77 29.42
N GLU A 94 3.27 12.30 30.65
CA GLU A 94 4.64 11.98 31.11
C GLU A 94 5.34 10.92 30.25
N LYS A 95 4.57 10.11 29.52
CA LYS A 95 5.08 9.07 28.62
C LYS A 95 5.37 9.57 27.20
N ALA A 96 5.07 10.84 26.91
CA ALA A 96 5.16 11.45 25.59
C ALA A 96 4.48 10.63 24.48
N GLU A 97 3.34 10.01 24.79
CA GLU A 97 2.56 9.27 23.78
C GLU A 97 2.02 10.24 22.69
N PRO A 98 1.82 9.76 21.45
CA PRO A 98 1.31 10.58 20.36
C PRO A 98 -0.01 11.27 20.76
N LEU A 99 -0.05 12.60 20.61
CA LEU A 99 -1.23 13.39 20.95
C LEU A 99 -2.23 13.34 19.79
N GLU A 100 -3.38 12.73 20.04
CA GLU A 100 -4.46 12.64 19.05
C GLU A 100 -5.18 13.98 18.91
N ILE A 101 -5.36 14.43 17.67
CA ILE A 101 -6.09 15.65 17.34
C ILE A 101 -7.39 15.29 16.62
N TYR A 102 -8.49 15.87 17.08
CA TYR A 102 -9.82 15.69 16.54
C TYR A 102 -10.37 17.02 16.03
N LEU A 103 -11.03 16.98 14.89
CA LEU A 103 -11.85 18.08 14.39
C LEU A 103 -13.30 17.79 14.76
N GLY A 104 -13.98 18.79 15.31
CA GLY A 104 -15.37 18.69 15.72
C GLY A 104 -16.25 19.77 15.12
N ILE A 105 -17.49 19.38 14.82
CA ILE A 105 -18.60 20.29 14.53
C ILE A 105 -19.73 20.03 15.54
N LYS A 106 -20.36 21.07 16.05
CA LYS A 106 -21.47 20.91 17.00
C LYS A 106 -22.66 20.22 16.34
N GLN A 107 -23.28 19.26 17.02
CA GLN A 107 -24.48 18.59 16.53
C GLN A 107 -25.63 19.59 16.35
N LEU A 108 -26.35 19.48 15.23
CA LEU A 108 -27.57 20.25 14.98
C LEU A 108 -28.70 19.68 15.85
N THR A 109 -29.40 20.54 16.59
CA THR A 109 -30.52 20.16 17.46
C THR A 109 -31.66 21.17 17.37
N GLU A 110 -32.89 20.74 17.65
CA GLU A 110 -34.07 21.60 17.68
C GLU A 110 -34.26 22.26 19.06
N ASP A 111 -33.50 21.83 20.07
CA ASP A 111 -33.75 22.10 21.48
C ASP A 111 -32.97 23.34 21.98
N ARG A 112 -32.02 23.82 21.17
CA ARG A 112 -31.16 24.97 21.48
C ARG A 112 -30.78 25.73 20.21
N PRO A 113 -30.39 27.02 20.31
CA PRO A 113 -29.92 27.80 19.16
C PRO A 113 -28.70 27.17 18.47
N ASN A 114 -28.71 27.16 17.14
CA ASN A 114 -27.63 26.61 16.31
C ASN A 114 -26.72 27.69 15.69
N VAL A 115 -27.03 28.97 15.90
CA VAL A 115 -26.33 30.11 15.32
C VAL A 115 -25.91 31.07 16.44
N SER A 116 -24.68 31.56 16.38
CA SER A 116 -24.17 32.66 17.21
C SER A 116 -23.65 33.79 16.31
N ALA A 117 -23.57 35.00 16.87
CA ALA A 117 -23.01 36.17 16.21
C ALA A 117 -21.88 36.77 17.06
N SER A 118 -20.87 37.34 16.41
CA SER A 118 -19.83 38.13 17.07
C SER A 118 -20.44 39.38 17.71
N SER A 119 -19.94 39.80 18.87
CA SER A 119 -20.43 40.97 19.61
C SER A 119 -20.35 42.29 18.82
N ALA A 120 -19.53 42.36 17.77
CA ALA A 120 -19.43 43.50 16.86
C ALA A 120 -20.59 43.59 15.84
N ALA A 121 -21.26 42.46 15.54
CA ALA A 121 -22.46 42.40 14.73
C ALA A 121 -23.67 42.70 15.64
N GLY A 122 -23.86 43.98 15.96
CA GLY A 122 -24.87 44.46 16.90
C GLY A 122 -26.22 43.74 16.73
N SER A 123 -26.79 43.31 17.86
CA SER A 123 -28.10 42.64 18.04
C SER A 123 -28.93 42.51 16.75
N MET A 124 -28.57 41.56 15.89
CA MET A 124 -29.47 41.13 14.81
C MET A 124 -30.65 40.45 15.50
N ASN A 125 -31.85 41.01 15.30
CA ASN A 125 -33.11 40.57 15.91
C ASN A 125 -33.22 39.04 16.00
N GLY A 126 -33.12 38.51 17.23
CA GLY A 126 -33.34 37.08 17.54
C GLY A 126 -32.09 36.20 17.61
N VAL A 127 -30.91 36.68 17.24
CA VAL A 127 -29.64 35.98 17.51
C VAL A 127 -29.14 36.40 18.89
N LEU A 128 -29.18 35.48 19.85
CA LEU A 128 -28.66 35.75 21.18
C LEU A 128 -27.14 35.97 21.10
N PRO A 129 -26.56 36.94 21.83
CA PRO A 129 -25.13 36.98 22.10
C PRO A 129 -24.81 35.81 23.03
N ILE A 130 -24.73 34.61 22.46
CA ILE A 130 -24.34 33.44 23.22
C ILE A 130 -22.81 33.46 23.24
N ASN A 131 -22.23 33.58 24.43
CA ASN A 131 -20.81 33.25 24.70
C ASN A 131 -20.52 31.74 24.50
N GLY A 132 -21.34 31.04 23.72
CA GLY A 132 -21.45 29.60 23.65
C GLY A 132 -21.25 29.14 22.22
N LEU A 133 -20.53 28.02 22.11
CA LEU A 133 -20.20 27.40 20.84
C LEU A 133 -21.49 26.84 20.22
N THR A 134 -21.80 27.29 19.01
CA THR A 134 -22.93 26.86 18.18
C THR A 134 -22.42 26.13 16.94
N ARG A 135 -23.32 25.56 16.14
CA ARG A 135 -22.91 24.90 14.89
C ARG A 135 -22.46 25.91 13.82
N PHE A 136 -23.12 27.05 13.78
CA PHE A 136 -22.86 28.12 12.83
C PHE A 136 -22.50 29.42 13.54
N LYS A 137 -21.69 30.24 12.87
CA LYS A 137 -21.50 31.66 13.17
C LYS A 137 -21.97 32.51 11.99
N VAL A 138 -22.56 33.67 12.27
CA VAL A 138 -22.84 34.67 11.24
C VAL A 138 -21.54 35.35 10.83
N THR A 139 -21.35 35.62 9.54
CA THR A 139 -20.22 36.42 9.05
C THR A 139 -20.18 37.78 9.74
N ASP A 140 -18.98 38.24 10.11
CA ASP A 140 -18.79 39.49 10.87
C ASP A 140 -19.33 40.72 10.11
N VAL A 141 -19.22 40.71 8.78
CA VAL A 141 -19.71 41.77 7.89
C VAL A 141 -20.61 41.15 6.83
N PRO A 142 -21.77 41.75 6.52
CA PRO A 142 -22.57 41.35 5.36
C PRO A 142 -21.76 41.49 4.07
N GLU A 143 -21.90 40.52 3.18
CA GLU A 143 -21.23 40.49 1.89
C GLU A 143 -22.12 41.12 0.81
N LYS A 144 -21.49 41.85 -0.12
CA LYS A 144 -22.18 42.39 -1.30
C LYS A 144 -22.35 41.29 -2.35
N VAL A 145 -23.59 40.90 -2.59
CA VAL A 145 -23.95 39.86 -3.56
C VAL A 145 -24.66 40.51 -4.75
N GLN A 146 -24.17 40.22 -5.95
CA GLN A 146 -24.82 40.62 -7.19
C GLN A 146 -26.05 39.74 -7.44
N ASP A 147 -27.11 40.36 -7.96
CA ASP A 147 -28.23 39.65 -8.54
C ASP A 147 -27.77 38.90 -9.81
N ILE A 148 -28.01 37.59 -9.84
CA ILE A 148 -27.59 36.72 -10.95
C ILE A 148 -28.47 36.88 -12.20
N TYR A 149 -29.66 37.49 -12.07
CA TYR A 149 -30.61 37.71 -13.17
C TYR A 149 -30.70 39.18 -13.60
N ALA A 150 -30.33 40.12 -12.72
CA ALA A 150 -30.35 41.55 -13.01
C ALA A 150 -28.94 42.17 -12.97
N HIS A 151 -28.51 42.76 -14.08
CA HIS A 151 -27.22 43.46 -14.13
C HIS A 151 -27.17 44.64 -13.16
N GLN A 152 -26.05 44.78 -12.44
CA GLN A 152 -25.72 45.92 -11.56
C GLN A 152 -26.68 46.13 -10.38
N ARG A 153 -27.41 45.09 -9.96
CA ARG A 153 -28.21 45.13 -8.74
C ARG A 153 -27.49 44.35 -7.65
N GLU A 154 -27.08 45.05 -6.59
CA GLU A 154 -26.42 44.46 -5.43
C GLU A 154 -27.34 44.43 -4.21
N SER A 155 -27.13 43.43 -3.36
CA SER A 155 -27.71 43.37 -2.01
C SER A 155 -26.65 42.98 -0.98
N GLN A 156 -26.83 43.41 0.26
CA GLN A 156 -26.03 42.96 1.40
C GLN A 156 -26.64 41.66 1.94
N VAL A 157 -25.84 40.62 2.09
CA VAL A 157 -26.28 39.30 2.59
C VAL A 157 -25.34 38.85 3.70
N SER A 158 -25.90 38.51 4.85
CA SER A 158 -25.14 37.85 5.92
C SER A 158 -25.19 36.35 5.73
N PHE A 159 -24.02 35.70 5.68
CA PHE A 159 -23.92 34.26 5.51
C PHE A 159 -23.68 33.56 6.85
N LEU A 160 -24.01 32.28 6.88
CA LEU A 160 -23.61 31.37 7.95
C LEU A 160 -22.30 30.68 7.54
N GLN A 161 -21.39 30.56 8.51
CA GLN A 161 -20.19 29.73 8.40
C GLN A 161 -20.24 28.64 9.45
N TYR A 162 -19.80 27.43 9.12
CA TYR A 162 -19.62 26.37 10.10
C TYR A 162 -18.52 26.76 11.09
N ASP A 163 -18.83 26.66 12.38
CA ASP A 163 -17.89 26.93 13.46
C ASP A 163 -17.26 25.61 13.90
N LEU A 164 -16.05 25.36 13.40
CA LEU A 164 -15.31 24.13 13.67
C LEU A 164 -14.36 24.32 14.84
N ARG A 165 -14.07 23.24 15.56
CA ARG A 165 -13.18 23.25 16.72
C ARG A 165 -12.22 22.07 16.72
N LEU A 166 -10.98 22.32 17.17
CA LEU A 166 -10.01 21.28 17.47
C LEU A 166 -10.14 20.81 18.92
N PHE A 167 -10.04 19.50 19.11
CA PHE A 167 -10.01 18.82 20.40
C PHE A 167 -8.76 17.94 20.46
N VAL A 168 -8.21 17.75 21.65
CA VAL A 168 -7.17 16.75 21.90
C VAL A 168 -7.75 15.50 22.54
N GLY A 169 -7.08 14.35 22.44
CA GLY A 169 -7.55 13.06 22.96
C GLY A 169 -8.25 13.11 24.34
N PRO A 170 -7.64 13.71 25.38
CA PRO A 170 -8.27 13.84 26.71
C PRO A 170 -9.60 14.60 26.75
N GLU A 171 -9.87 15.48 25.78
CA GLU A 171 -11.08 16.31 25.71
C GLU A 171 -12.24 15.62 24.99
N VAL A 172 -11.98 14.49 24.32
CA VAL A 172 -12.97 13.81 23.48
C VAL A 172 -14.17 13.32 24.29
N SER A 173 -13.95 12.86 25.53
CA SER A 173 -15.04 12.40 26.42
C SER A 173 -16.02 13.52 26.79
N ASP A 174 -15.54 14.75 26.85
CA ASP A 174 -16.33 15.92 27.26
C ASP A 174 -17.01 16.60 26.07
N ALA A 175 -16.68 16.20 24.85
CA ALA A 175 -17.19 16.74 23.59
C ALA A 175 -18.44 16.00 23.07
N GLY A 176 -19.27 15.44 23.95
CA GLY A 176 -20.40 14.57 23.59
C GLY A 176 -21.47 15.21 22.70
N ASP A 177 -21.50 16.54 22.60
CA ASP A 177 -22.42 17.28 21.74
C ASP A 177 -21.80 17.72 20.40
N TYR A 178 -20.62 17.21 20.08
CA TYR A 178 -19.93 17.34 18.80
C TYR A 178 -19.99 16.06 17.98
N ILE A 179 -19.81 16.21 16.68
CA ILE A 179 -19.48 15.13 15.76
C ILE A 179 -17.98 15.25 15.52
N LEU A 180 -17.24 14.23 15.91
CA LEU A 180 -15.78 14.25 15.90
C LEU A 180 -15.21 13.37 14.78
N VAL A 181 -14.09 13.81 14.23
CA VAL A 181 -13.26 13.03 13.33
C VAL A 181 -11.80 13.23 13.70
N LYS A 182 -11.04 12.13 13.84
CA LYS A 182 -9.60 12.20 14.09
C LYS A 182 -8.91 12.73 12.83
N VAL A 183 -8.11 13.78 12.98
CA VAL A 183 -7.48 14.50 11.86
C VAL A 183 -5.97 14.33 11.80
N ALA A 184 -5.32 14.10 12.96
CA ALA A 184 -3.89 13.88 13.03
C ALA A 184 -3.49 13.20 14.35
N GLU A 185 -2.26 12.72 14.37
CA GLU A 185 -1.48 12.42 15.58
C GLU A 185 -0.23 13.29 15.57
N VAL A 186 0.12 13.86 16.73
CA VAL A 186 1.30 14.71 16.89
C VAL A 186 2.24 14.06 17.91
N GLU A 187 3.43 13.71 17.46
CA GLU A 187 4.49 13.07 18.24
C GLU A 187 5.48 14.12 18.74
N LEU A 188 6.15 13.84 19.85
CA LEU A 188 7.29 14.61 20.33
C LEU A 188 8.59 13.89 19.94
N ASP A 189 9.47 14.60 19.25
CA ASP A 189 10.87 14.21 19.05
C ASP A 189 11.76 15.14 19.90
N GLY A 190 12.06 14.70 21.12
CA GLY A 190 12.59 15.59 22.16
C GLY A 190 11.53 16.63 22.57
N ASP A 191 11.84 17.90 22.39
CA ASP A 191 10.89 19.01 22.63
C ASP A 191 10.15 19.43 21.35
N GLU A 192 10.53 18.93 20.16
CA GLU A 192 9.90 19.34 18.90
C GLU A 192 8.65 18.51 18.61
N ALA A 193 7.51 19.19 18.42
CA ALA A 193 6.28 18.53 17.98
C ALA A 193 6.26 18.33 16.46
N ARG A 194 5.95 17.11 16.01
CA ARG A 194 5.87 16.74 14.59
C ARG A 194 4.64 15.90 14.31
N LEU A 195 4.11 15.97 13.08
CA LEU A 195 3.01 15.09 12.66
C LEU A 195 3.51 13.65 12.56
N SER A 196 2.70 12.70 13.03
CA SER A 196 2.95 11.29 12.72
C SER A 196 2.79 11.08 11.22
N GLU A 197 3.85 10.59 10.56
CA GLU A 197 3.81 10.19 9.15
C GLU A 197 3.05 8.87 8.94
N SER A 198 2.72 8.20 10.04
CA SER A 198 2.11 6.88 10.04
C SER A 198 0.58 6.93 10.09
N PHE A 199 0.01 8.03 10.59
CA PHE A 199 -1.43 8.22 10.73
C PHE A 199 -2.11 8.43 9.36
N ILE A 200 -3.25 7.78 9.16
CA ILE A 200 -4.12 7.98 7.99
C ILE A 200 -5.55 8.27 8.49
N PRO A 201 -6.11 9.48 8.24
CA PRO A 201 -7.47 9.79 8.64
C PRO A 201 -8.51 9.03 7.80
N PRO A 202 -9.80 9.04 8.16
CA PRO A 202 -10.87 8.53 7.29
C PRO A 202 -11.01 9.37 6.02
N LEU A 203 -10.98 8.78 4.83
CA LEU A 203 -10.90 9.51 3.55
C LEU A 203 -12.06 9.19 2.62
N LEU A 204 -12.63 10.22 2.00
CA LEU A 204 -13.47 10.06 0.82
C LEU A 204 -12.64 9.93 -0.45
N TRP A 205 -11.53 10.67 -0.55
CA TRP A 205 -10.58 10.59 -1.66
C TRP A 205 -9.22 10.13 -1.16
N ALA A 206 -8.73 9.02 -1.71
CA ALA A 206 -7.46 8.42 -1.29
C ALA A 206 -6.28 9.40 -1.40
N GLY A 207 -6.27 10.26 -2.43
CA GLY A 207 -5.22 11.26 -2.61
C GLY A 207 -5.20 12.40 -1.59
N ALA A 208 -6.21 12.51 -0.72
CA ALA A 208 -6.20 13.48 0.36
C ALA A 208 -5.17 13.15 1.47
N SER A 209 -4.69 11.89 1.53
CA SER A 209 -3.56 11.49 2.37
C SER A 209 -2.38 11.08 1.51
N LYS A 210 -1.26 11.79 1.66
CA LYS A 210 0.01 11.43 0.99
C LYS A 210 0.45 10.01 1.34
N ARG A 211 0.30 9.60 2.60
CA ARG A 211 0.70 8.26 3.09
C ARG A 211 -0.14 7.15 2.48
N LEU A 212 -1.47 7.30 2.46
CA LEU A 212 -2.31 6.29 1.81
C LEU A 212 -2.02 6.22 0.32
N TRP A 213 -1.88 7.38 -0.32
CA TRP A 213 -1.59 7.45 -1.75
C TRP A 213 -0.25 6.78 -2.09
N SER A 214 0.80 6.98 -1.29
CA SER A 214 2.08 6.30 -1.49
C SER A 214 1.96 4.78 -1.35
N LEU A 215 1.16 4.28 -0.40
CA LEU A 215 0.91 2.84 -0.25
C LEU A 215 0.22 2.24 -1.50
N ILE A 216 -0.75 2.97 -2.07
CA ILE A 216 -1.47 2.56 -3.27
C ILE A 216 -0.53 2.54 -4.49
N GLN A 217 0.33 3.56 -4.62
CA GLN A 217 1.34 3.61 -5.67
C GLN A 217 2.37 2.48 -5.52
N GLU A 218 2.80 2.19 -4.29
CA GLU A 218 3.71 1.07 -4.02
C GLU A 218 3.10 -0.28 -4.42
N ILE A 219 1.81 -0.50 -4.15
CA ILE A 219 1.11 -1.70 -4.62
C ILE A 219 1.17 -1.80 -6.15
N ARG A 220 0.82 -0.73 -6.86
CA ARG A 220 0.87 -0.67 -8.33
C ARG A 220 2.28 -0.95 -8.85
N ASP A 221 3.29 -0.34 -8.25
CA ASP A 221 4.67 -0.45 -8.71
C ASP A 221 5.20 -1.87 -8.49
N ARG A 222 4.89 -2.50 -7.35
CA ARG A 222 5.25 -3.90 -7.06
C ARG A 222 4.63 -4.89 -8.05
N ILE A 223 3.33 -4.77 -8.34
CA ILE A 223 2.70 -5.66 -9.32
C ILE A 223 3.21 -5.42 -10.73
N THR A 224 3.50 -4.16 -11.09
CA THR A 224 4.02 -3.79 -12.42
C THR A 224 5.42 -4.35 -12.60
N GLY A 225 6.31 -4.12 -11.65
CA GLY A 225 7.68 -4.65 -11.68
C GLY A 225 7.70 -6.17 -11.75
N ARG A 226 6.85 -6.85 -10.94
CA ARG A 226 6.76 -8.31 -10.99
C ARG A 226 6.20 -8.81 -12.33
N GLY A 227 5.20 -8.14 -12.90
CA GLY A 227 4.63 -8.49 -14.19
C GLY A 227 5.63 -8.34 -15.35
N GLN A 228 6.42 -7.26 -15.34
CA GLN A 228 7.48 -7.03 -16.33
C GLN A 228 8.54 -8.14 -16.27
N GLY A 229 9.02 -8.49 -15.08
CA GLY A 229 10.00 -9.57 -14.92
C GLY A 229 9.48 -10.93 -15.42
N LEU A 230 8.21 -11.27 -15.16
CA LEU A 230 7.62 -12.51 -15.70
C LEU A 230 7.41 -12.46 -17.23
N MET A 231 7.15 -11.28 -17.79
CA MET A 231 7.01 -11.09 -19.24
C MET A 231 8.34 -11.29 -19.97
N GLU A 232 9.43 -10.73 -19.44
CA GLU A 232 10.79 -10.94 -19.94
C GLU A 232 11.17 -12.42 -19.89
N TYR A 233 10.91 -13.07 -18.74
CA TYR A 233 11.15 -14.50 -18.57
C TYR A 233 10.40 -15.36 -19.59
N LYS A 234 9.13 -15.01 -19.87
CA LYS A 234 8.31 -15.68 -20.89
C LYS A 234 8.93 -15.57 -22.28
N ALA A 235 9.42 -14.38 -22.66
CA ALA A 235 9.98 -14.14 -23.99
C ALA A 235 11.21 -15.03 -24.26
N THR A 236 12.10 -15.14 -23.27
CA THR A 236 13.31 -15.99 -23.35
C THR A 236 12.97 -17.48 -23.39
N ARG A 237 12.01 -17.93 -22.56
CA ARG A 237 11.71 -19.35 -22.38
C ARG A 237 10.79 -19.95 -23.45
N LEU A 238 9.77 -19.22 -23.89
CA LEU A 238 8.81 -19.70 -24.89
C LEU A 238 9.19 -19.36 -26.34
N GLY A 239 10.18 -18.48 -26.56
CA GLY A 239 10.64 -18.09 -27.90
C GLY A 239 11.35 -19.21 -28.68
N GLY A 240 11.80 -20.28 -28.01
CA GLY A 240 12.56 -21.37 -28.63
C GLY A 240 12.07 -22.81 -28.36
N ALA A 241 11.04 -23.01 -27.54
CA ALA A 241 10.59 -24.35 -27.14
C ALA A 241 9.40 -24.85 -27.98
N SER A 242 9.49 -26.06 -28.55
CA SER A 242 8.45 -26.64 -29.41
C SER A 242 7.18 -27.11 -28.67
N GLN A 243 7.22 -27.29 -27.34
CA GLN A 243 6.04 -27.59 -26.51
C GLN A 243 6.18 -27.02 -25.08
N PRO A 244 5.18 -26.28 -24.56
CA PRO A 244 5.20 -25.75 -23.20
C PRO A 244 4.99 -26.86 -22.15
N GLY A 245 5.86 -26.89 -21.15
CA GLY A 245 5.79 -27.81 -20.00
C GLY A 245 4.96 -27.24 -18.82
N ARG A 246 4.82 -28.03 -17.75
CA ARG A 246 4.01 -27.67 -16.56
C ARG A 246 4.40 -26.31 -15.93
N GLN A 247 5.70 -26.00 -15.89
CA GLN A 247 6.19 -24.72 -15.36
C GLN A 247 5.81 -23.53 -16.24
N ASP A 248 5.73 -23.72 -17.56
CA ASP A 248 5.29 -22.68 -18.49
C ASP A 248 3.81 -22.34 -18.29
N PHE A 249 2.97 -23.34 -17.99
CA PHE A 249 1.58 -23.10 -17.62
C PHE A 249 1.44 -22.30 -16.33
N VAL A 250 2.23 -22.61 -15.29
CA VAL A 250 2.22 -21.83 -14.03
C VAL A 250 2.66 -20.38 -14.29
N LEU A 251 3.71 -20.18 -15.09
CA LEU A 251 4.16 -18.85 -15.52
C LEU A 251 3.06 -18.07 -16.25
N ILE A 252 2.39 -18.70 -17.23
CA ILE A 252 1.30 -18.06 -17.99
C ILE A 252 0.13 -17.69 -17.07
N LEU A 253 -0.23 -18.55 -16.11
CA LEU A 253 -1.29 -18.27 -15.14
C LEU A 253 -0.91 -17.11 -14.21
N ALA A 254 0.33 -17.09 -13.71
CA ALA A 254 0.83 -15.99 -12.88
C ALA A 254 0.83 -14.66 -13.67
N LEU A 255 1.33 -14.68 -14.91
CA LEU A 255 1.35 -13.50 -15.77
C LEU A 255 -0.08 -13.05 -16.14
N GLN A 256 -1.01 -13.98 -16.37
CA GLN A 256 -2.42 -13.66 -16.63
C GLN A 256 -3.07 -12.98 -15.42
N CYS A 257 -2.79 -13.47 -14.20
CA CYS A 257 -3.21 -12.83 -12.95
C CYS A 257 -2.70 -11.39 -12.89
N LEU A 258 -1.39 -11.17 -13.05
CA LEU A 258 -0.83 -9.82 -12.99
C LEU A 258 -1.34 -8.90 -14.11
N ASN A 259 -1.44 -9.39 -15.35
CA ASN A 259 -1.92 -8.61 -16.50
C ASN A 259 -3.39 -8.16 -16.36
N ARG A 260 -4.20 -8.88 -15.56
CA ARG A 260 -5.57 -8.44 -15.23
C ARG A 260 -5.56 -7.24 -14.28
N HIS A 261 -4.65 -7.24 -13.32
CA HIS A 261 -4.61 -6.24 -12.26
C HIS A 261 -3.80 -4.99 -12.65
N ILE A 262 -2.64 -5.14 -13.31
CA ILE A 262 -1.75 -4.01 -13.65
C ILE A 262 -2.50 -2.83 -14.32
N PRO A 263 -3.30 -3.01 -15.39
CA PRO A 263 -3.97 -1.88 -16.04
C PRO A 263 -4.98 -1.19 -15.13
N VAL A 264 -5.70 -1.95 -14.30
CA VAL A 264 -6.68 -1.41 -13.36
C VAL A 264 -5.97 -0.55 -12.33
N TRP A 265 -4.88 -1.04 -11.72
CA TRP A 265 -4.12 -0.27 -10.73
C TRP A 265 -3.48 0.99 -11.30
N HIS A 266 -2.99 0.96 -12.54
CA HIS A 266 -2.56 2.18 -13.23
C HIS A 266 -3.71 3.18 -13.38
N HIS A 267 -4.86 2.73 -13.90
CA HIS A 267 -6.06 3.55 -14.02
C HIS A 267 -6.53 4.17 -12.69
N LEU A 268 -6.49 3.41 -11.58
CA LEU A 268 -6.82 3.93 -10.26
C LEU A 268 -5.85 5.03 -9.82
N THR A 269 -4.56 4.88 -10.13
CA THR A 269 -3.53 5.86 -9.76
C THR A 269 -3.48 7.09 -10.68
N ASP A 270 -4.15 7.07 -11.83
CA ASP A 270 -4.29 8.25 -12.67
C ASP A 270 -5.24 9.29 -12.06
N THR A 271 -6.16 8.85 -11.19
CA THR A 271 -7.16 9.71 -10.56
C THR A 271 -7.14 9.58 -9.03
N PRO A 272 -6.61 10.58 -8.29
CA PRO A 272 -6.54 10.53 -6.83
C PRO A 272 -7.90 10.60 -6.10
N LYS A 273 -8.98 10.89 -6.85
CA LYS A 273 -10.35 11.09 -6.35
C LYS A 273 -11.16 9.79 -6.34
N ILE A 274 -10.62 8.77 -5.67
CA ILE A 274 -11.29 7.47 -5.51
C ILE A 274 -11.44 7.11 -4.04
N HIS A 275 -12.56 6.48 -3.70
CA HIS A 275 -12.83 6.03 -2.34
C HIS A 275 -11.97 4.81 -1.96
N PRO A 276 -11.27 4.82 -0.80
CA PRO A 276 -10.36 3.74 -0.40
C PRO A 276 -11.03 2.36 -0.30
N TYR A 277 -12.33 2.30 -0.02
CA TYR A 277 -13.10 1.04 0.01
C TYR A 277 -12.95 0.23 -1.30
N ILE A 278 -13.02 0.91 -2.45
CA ILE A 278 -12.94 0.26 -3.76
C ILE A 278 -11.54 -0.33 -3.97
N ILE A 279 -10.51 0.46 -3.65
CA ILE A 279 -9.11 0.07 -3.78
C ILE A 279 -8.79 -1.12 -2.86
N TYR A 280 -9.27 -1.07 -1.61
CA TYR A 280 -9.06 -2.17 -0.67
C TYR A 280 -9.77 -3.46 -1.12
N GLY A 281 -10.96 -3.35 -1.70
CA GLY A 281 -11.63 -4.49 -2.32
C GLY A 281 -10.80 -5.14 -3.42
N LEU A 282 -10.21 -4.34 -4.31
CA LEU A 282 -9.34 -4.80 -5.39
C LEU A 282 -8.02 -5.39 -4.85
N LEU A 283 -7.45 -4.83 -3.78
CA LEU A 283 -6.28 -5.39 -3.09
C LEU A 283 -6.59 -6.78 -2.53
N ARG A 284 -7.74 -6.95 -1.87
CA ARG A 284 -8.16 -8.27 -1.36
C ARG A 284 -8.39 -9.27 -2.49
N GLN A 285 -8.99 -8.84 -3.60
CA GLN A 285 -9.16 -9.69 -4.78
C GLN A 285 -7.82 -10.16 -5.34
N LEU A 286 -6.86 -9.23 -5.52
CA LEU A 286 -5.52 -9.54 -5.99
C LEU A 286 -4.80 -10.53 -5.05
N VAL A 287 -4.82 -10.28 -3.74
CA VAL A 287 -4.22 -11.19 -2.75
C VAL A 287 -4.86 -12.57 -2.81
N GLY A 288 -6.19 -12.65 -2.97
CA GLY A 288 -6.90 -13.92 -3.11
C GLY A 288 -6.54 -14.68 -4.39
N GLU A 289 -6.37 -13.99 -5.52
CA GLU A 289 -5.89 -14.61 -6.76
C GLU A 289 -4.44 -15.11 -6.61
N LEU A 290 -3.57 -14.32 -5.99
CA LEU A 290 -2.16 -14.67 -5.75
C LEU A 290 -1.98 -15.83 -4.76
N ALA A 291 -2.92 -16.03 -3.83
CA ALA A 291 -2.90 -17.16 -2.90
C ALA A 291 -2.84 -18.52 -3.63
N THR A 292 -3.35 -18.60 -4.86
CA THR A 292 -3.26 -19.80 -5.72
C THR A 292 -1.82 -20.31 -5.90
N PHE A 293 -0.83 -19.42 -5.83
CA PHE A 293 0.58 -19.73 -6.07
C PHE A 293 1.37 -19.93 -4.77
N VAL A 294 0.71 -19.90 -3.62
CA VAL A 294 1.34 -20.04 -2.30
C VAL A 294 0.77 -21.29 -1.61
N PRO A 295 1.58 -22.35 -1.38
CA PRO A 295 1.09 -23.66 -0.94
C PRO A 295 0.17 -23.65 0.29
N ASP A 296 0.47 -22.80 1.27
CA ASP A 296 -0.25 -22.73 2.55
C ASP A 296 -1.14 -21.48 2.66
N ALA A 297 -1.49 -20.85 1.53
CA ALA A 297 -2.32 -19.65 1.54
C ALA A 297 -3.81 -19.93 1.32
N GLY A 298 -4.65 -19.26 2.10
CA GLY A 298 -6.09 -19.17 1.86
C GLY A 298 -6.46 -17.99 0.97
N ALA A 299 -7.60 -18.07 0.28
CA ALA A 299 -8.10 -17.02 -0.62
C ALA A 299 -8.37 -15.66 0.08
N LEU A 300 -8.51 -15.65 1.41
CA LEU A 300 -8.61 -14.42 2.22
C LEU A 300 -7.24 -13.90 2.69
N GLY A 301 -6.16 -14.45 2.15
CA GLY A 301 -4.79 -14.09 2.47
C GLY A 301 -4.35 -14.57 3.85
N ARG A 302 -4.83 -15.72 4.34
CA ARG A 302 -4.25 -16.41 5.51
C ARG A 302 -3.01 -17.18 5.07
N THR A 303 -1.96 -17.26 5.90
CA THR A 303 -0.77 -18.10 5.59
C THR A 303 -0.14 -18.59 6.88
N GLY A 304 -0.12 -19.90 7.09
CA GLY A 304 0.29 -20.49 8.38
C GLY A 304 -0.49 -19.92 9.56
N ASP A 305 0.25 -19.35 10.52
CA ASP A 305 -0.29 -18.70 11.72
C ASP A 305 -0.69 -17.24 11.52
N GLN A 306 -0.31 -16.62 10.39
CA GLN A 306 -0.73 -15.25 10.11
C GLN A 306 -2.22 -15.21 9.75
N PRO A 307 -3.01 -14.31 10.39
CA PRO A 307 -4.45 -14.23 10.15
C PRO A 307 -4.78 -13.80 8.72
N GLU A 308 -6.06 -13.90 8.38
CA GLU A 308 -6.61 -13.33 7.14
C GLU A 308 -6.41 -11.80 7.10
N LEU A 309 -6.51 -11.24 5.90
CA LEU A 309 -6.55 -9.78 5.76
C LEU A 309 -7.73 -9.19 6.55
N PRO A 310 -7.50 -8.11 7.31
CA PRO A 310 -8.55 -7.51 8.13
C PRO A 310 -9.72 -7.03 7.25
N PRO A 311 -10.95 -6.98 7.77
CA PRO A 311 -12.04 -6.30 7.08
C PRO A 311 -11.71 -4.81 6.91
N TYR A 312 -12.31 -4.15 5.91
CA TYR A 312 -12.11 -2.72 5.71
C TYR A 312 -12.61 -1.92 6.92
N GLN A 313 -11.73 -1.11 7.50
CA GLN A 313 -12.04 -0.23 8.61
C GLN A 313 -11.77 1.21 8.21
N HIS A 314 -12.82 1.96 7.93
CA HIS A 314 -12.70 3.30 7.37
C HIS A 314 -11.98 4.30 8.29
N ASN A 315 -12.05 4.10 9.61
CA ASN A 315 -11.34 4.92 10.58
C ASN A 315 -9.91 4.41 10.90
N SER A 316 -9.51 3.28 10.28
CA SER A 316 -8.25 2.56 10.51
C SER A 316 -7.69 2.08 9.17
N LEU A 317 -7.52 3.03 8.25
CA LEU A 317 -7.09 2.75 6.87
C LEU A 317 -5.65 2.24 6.82
N ARG A 318 -4.79 2.73 7.70
CA ARG A 318 -3.38 2.33 7.79
C ARG A 318 -3.27 0.83 7.98
N GLU A 319 -3.91 0.29 9.01
CA GLU A 319 -3.85 -1.11 9.39
C GLU A 319 -4.34 -2.00 8.25
N CYS A 320 -5.39 -1.59 7.55
CA CYS A 320 -5.94 -2.31 6.41
C CYS A 320 -4.92 -2.38 5.26
N PHE A 321 -4.43 -1.21 4.82
CA PHE A 321 -3.58 -1.12 3.63
C PHE A 321 -2.16 -1.64 3.88
N GLU A 322 -1.58 -1.41 5.06
CA GLU A 322 -0.26 -1.96 5.42
C GLU A 322 -0.31 -3.49 5.50
N ALA A 323 -1.35 -4.08 6.12
CA ALA A 323 -1.52 -5.54 6.14
C ALA A 323 -1.69 -6.12 4.73
N GLY A 324 -2.47 -5.43 3.88
CA GLY A 324 -2.67 -5.82 2.48
C GLY A 324 -1.40 -5.75 1.64
N LEU A 325 -0.65 -4.64 1.73
CA LEU A 325 0.62 -4.45 1.03
C LEU A 325 1.66 -5.47 1.48
N HIS A 326 1.79 -5.70 2.79
CA HIS A 326 2.71 -6.71 3.33
C HIS A 326 2.38 -8.10 2.80
N ARG A 327 1.10 -8.48 2.80
CA ARG A 327 0.65 -9.78 2.25
C ARG A 327 0.92 -9.89 0.75
N LEU A 328 0.63 -8.83 0.00
CA LEU A 328 0.89 -8.76 -1.42
C LEU A 328 2.36 -8.97 -1.72
N ALA A 329 3.25 -8.26 -1.03
CA ALA A 329 4.70 -8.38 -1.23
C ALA A 329 5.16 -9.83 -1.03
N MET A 330 4.79 -10.45 0.10
CA MET A 330 5.11 -11.87 0.36
C MET A 330 4.62 -12.81 -0.74
N PHE A 331 3.41 -12.59 -1.26
CA PHE A 331 2.84 -13.45 -2.30
C PHE A 331 3.44 -13.19 -3.68
N LEU A 332 3.84 -11.96 -3.99
CA LEU A 332 4.55 -11.66 -5.24
C LEU A 332 5.94 -12.30 -5.25
N ASP A 333 6.62 -12.36 -4.09
CA ASP A 333 7.95 -12.95 -3.97
C ASP A 333 7.95 -14.46 -4.26
N THR A 334 6.84 -15.17 -3.98
CA THR A 334 6.70 -16.60 -4.35
C THR A 334 6.52 -16.83 -5.84
N LEU A 335 6.07 -15.82 -6.60
CA LEU A 335 6.00 -15.88 -8.07
C LEU A 335 7.38 -15.80 -8.72
N ALA A 336 8.35 -16.57 -8.24
CA ALA A 336 9.70 -16.50 -8.77
C ALA A 336 9.69 -16.80 -10.28
N ALA A 337 10.29 -15.90 -11.06
CA ALA A 337 10.89 -16.33 -12.30
C ALA A 337 11.90 -17.42 -11.89
N GLY A 338 11.76 -18.62 -12.41
CA GLY A 338 12.70 -19.70 -12.13
C GLY A 338 14.13 -19.32 -12.55
N PRO A 339 15.09 -20.24 -12.52
CA PRO A 339 16.42 -19.95 -13.03
C PRO A 339 16.32 -19.40 -14.46
N GLU A 340 17.10 -18.35 -14.72
CA GLU A 340 17.20 -17.64 -16.01
C GLU A 340 17.73 -18.60 -17.08
N TYR A 341 18.69 -19.44 -16.71
CA TYR A 341 19.20 -20.53 -17.54
C TYR A 341 19.28 -21.82 -16.74
N ILE A 342 19.01 -22.94 -17.42
CA ILE A 342 19.27 -24.29 -16.94
C ILE A 342 20.15 -24.95 -18.00
N ILE A 343 21.36 -25.36 -17.61
CA ILE A 343 22.32 -26.04 -18.47
C ILE A 343 22.49 -27.46 -17.94
N ASP A 344 22.14 -28.45 -18.74
CA ASP A 344 22.36 -29.86 -18.39
C ASP A 344 23.85 -30.19 -18.48
N LEU A 345 24.41 -30.82 -17.44
CA LEU A 345 25.78 -31.31 -17.42
C LEU A 345 25.78 -32.78 -17.84
N LEU A 346 26.05 -33.04 -19.11
CA LEU A 346 25.97 -34.36 -19.71
C LEU A 346 27.23 -35.17 -19.41
N PHE A 347 27.05 -36.44 -19.04
CA PHE A 347 28.16 -37.35 -18.79
C PHE A 347 28.77 -37.84 -20.10
N ASP A 348 30.06 -37.59 -20.31
CA ASP A 348 30.79 -37.98 -21.53
C ASP A 348 31.62 -39.29 -21.38
N GLY A 349 31.47 -39.98 -20.25
CA GLY A 349 32.26 -41.14 -19.87
C GLY A 349 33.37 -40.83 -18.85
N THR A 350 33.75 -39.55 -18.70
CA THR A 350 34.76 -39.10 -17.72
C THR A 350 34.25 -37.95 -16.86
N TYR A 351 33.58 -36.97 -17.46
CA TYR A 351 33.11 -35.73 -16.83
C TYR A 351 31.62 -35.52 -17.08
N TYR A 352 30.94 -34.88 -16.12
CA TYR A 352 29.64 -34.25 -16.36
C TYR A 352 29.90 -32.82 -16.79
N SER A 353 29.62 -32.47 -18.04
CA SER A 353 29.99 -31.17 -18.59
C SER A 353 28.88 -30.50 -19.39
N GLY A 354 28.86 -29.18 -19.36
CA GLY A 354 27.93 -28.35 -20.13
C GLY A 354 28.60 -27.09 -20.64
N ASP A 355 28.28 -26.74 -21.88
CA ASP A 355 28.80 -25.54 -22.53
C ASP A 355 28.09 -24.29 -22.03
N LEU A 356 28.86 -23.23 -21.85
CA LEU A 356 28.41 -21.90 -21.46
C LEU A 356 28.56 -20.94 -22.65
N GLN A 357 27.77 -19.87 -22.63
CA GLN A 357 27.82 -18.81 -23.63
C GLN A 357 28.18 -17.50 -22.95
N ALA A 358 28.68 -16.53 -23.71
CA ALA A 358 29.02 -15.20 -23.17
C ALA A 358 27.88 -14.58 -22.35
N LEU A 359 26.63 -14.74 -22.81
CA LEU A 359 25.43 -14.23 -22.13
C LEU A 359 25.22 -14.83 -20.73
N HIS A 360 25.70 -16.06 -20.47
CA HIS A 360 25.58 -16.70 -19.17
C HIS A 360 26.37 -15.96 -18.09
N PHE A 361 27.41 -15.22 -18.48
CA PHE A 361 28.28 -14.44 -17.59
C PHE A 361 27.89 -12.96 -17.47
N GLU A 362 26.92 -12.49 -18.27
CA GLU A 362 26.47 -11.10 -18.24
C GLU A 362 25.60 -10.81 -17.00
N GLY A 363 25.84 -9.66 -16.38
CA GLY A 363 25.11 -9.20 -15.19
C GLY A 363 25.54 -9.87 -13.89
N ARG A 364 24.84 -9.55 -12.79
CA ARG A 364 25.12 -10.12 -11.47
C ARG A 364 24.28 -11.38 -11.27
N LYS A 365 24.89 -12.56 -11.46
CA LYS A 365 24.23 -13.87 -11.39
C LYS A 365 24.80 -14.73 -10.27
N ARG A 366 23.96 -15.57 -9.68
CA ARG A 366 24.37 -16.71 -8.86
C ARG A 366 24.26 -17.99 -9.68
N TYR A 367 25.21 -18.89 -9.44
CA TYR A 367 25.34 -20.14 -10.17
C TYR A 367 25.14 -21.28 -9.19
N TYR A 368 24.17 -22.13 -9.47
CA TYR A 368 23.77 -23.22 -8.60
C TYR A 368 23.98 -24.54 -9.31
N LEU A 369 24.84 -25.39 -8.76
CA LEU A 369 24.97 -26.79 -9.17
C LEU A 369 23.85 -27.59 -8.51
N VAL A 370 23.09 -28.30 -9.32
CA VAL A 370 21.90 -29.05 -8.92
C VAL A 370 22.15 -30.52 -9.24
N LEU A 371 22.18 -31.35 -8.21
CA LEU A 371 22.46 -32.78 -8.33
C LEU A 371 21.26 -33.60 -7.86
N GLU A 372 20.79 -34.51 -8.70
CA GLU A 372 19.71 -35.46 -8.41
C GLU A 372 20.24 -36.88 -8.58
N SER A 373 20.15 -37.69 -7.52
CA SER A 373 20.56 -39.09 -7.50
C SER A 373 19.87 -39.81 -6.34
N SER A 374 19.78 -41.14 -6.42
CA SER A 374 19.35 -41.99 -5.29
C SER A 374 20.35 -42.00 -4.13
N VAL A 375 21.59 -41.58 -4.37
CA VAL A 375 22.62 -41.32 -3.36
C VAL A 375 22.16 -40.11 -2.54
N GLY A 376 21.82 -40.32 -1.26
CA GLY A 376 21.22 -39.27 -0.42
C GLY A 376 22.11 -38.01 -0.28
N ALA A 377 21.49 -36.87 0.05
CA ALA A 377 22.15 -35.56 0.07
C ALA A 377 23.45 -35.49 0.90
N GLY A 378 23.49 -36.19 2.05
CA GLY A 378 24.69 -36.22 2.90
C GLY A 378 25.87 -36.93 2.23
N GLU A 379 25.61 -37.98 1.46
CA GLU A 379 26.65 -38.73 0.74
C GLU A 379 27.10 -37.97 -0.52
N LEU A 380 26.18 -37.33 -1.26
CA LEU A 380 26.52 -36.40 -2.34
C LEU A 380 27.42 -35.25 -1.85
N ASN A 381 27.11 -34.65 -0.70
CA ASN A 381 27.95 -33.60 -0.12
C ASN A 381 29.34 -34.12 0.28
N ASN A 382 29.42 -35.37 0.78
CA ASN A 382 30.69 -36.00 1.10
C ASN A 382 31.52 -36.26 -0.17
N PHE A 383 30.91 -36.78 -1.24
CA PHE A 383 31.61 -36.97 -2.52
C PHE A 383 32.10 -35.64 -3.10
N LEU A 384 31.25 -34.62 -3.11
CA LEU A 384 31.62 -33.31 -3.61
C LEU A 384 32.80 -32.68 -2.84
N SER A 385 32.83 -32.83 -1.52
CA SER A 385 33.86 -32.24 -0.67
C SER A 385 35.18 -33.02 -0.62
N THR A 386 35.17 -34.31 -0.97
CA THR A 386 36.36 -35.19 -0.82
C THR A 386 36.91 -35.71 -2.14
N THR A 387 36.06 -36.13 -3.08
CA THR A 387 36.48 -36.88 -4.28
C THR A 387 36.14 -36.16 -5.58
N ALA A 388 35.21 -35.20 -5.55
CA ALA A 388 34.82 -34.48 -6.74
C ALA A 388 35.70 -33.25 -7.00
N LYS A 389 35.79 -32.84 -8.27
CA LYS A 389 36.41 -31.59 -8.68
C LYS A 389 35.53 -30.87 -9.69
N ILE A 390 35.41 -29.57 -9.53
CA ILE A 390 34.70 -28.67 -10.45
C ILE A 390 35.73 -27.78 -11.14
N GLY A 391 35.63 -27.62 -12.45
CA GLY A 391 36.52 -26.78 -13.24
C GLY A 391 36.11 -26.76 -14.70
N THR A 392 37.03 -26.42 -15.59
CA THR A 392 36.84 -26.58 -17.04
C THR A 392 37.35 -27.94 -17.49
N ARG A 393 36.85 -28.44 -18.62
CA ARG A 393 37.28 -29.72 -19.17
C ARG A 393 38.78 -29.75 -19.46
N GLU A 394 39.32 -28.62 -19.89
CA GLU A 394 40.71 -28.38 -20.22
C GLU A 394 41.60 -28.40 -18.97
N TYR A 395 41.12 -27.85 -17.86
CA TYR A 395 41.92 -27.66 -16.64
C TYR A 395 41.78 -28.80 -15.62
N LEU A 396 40.68 -29.55 -15.64
CA LEU A 396 40.44 -30.67 -14.72
C LEU A 396 41.56 -31.73 -14.69
N PRO A 397 42.12 -32.21 -15.82
CA PRO A 397 43.22 -33.17 -15.80
C PRO A 397 44.44 -32.70 -15.00
N PHE A 398 44.75 -31.41 -15.10
CA PHE A 398 45.85 -30.78 -14.35
C PHE A 398 45.54 -30.72 -12.85
N LEU A 399 44.33 -30.29 -12.48
CA LEU A 399 43.88 -30.27 -11.09
C LEU A 399 43.91 -31.66 -10.45
N ILE A 400 43.50 -32.69 -11.19
CA ILE A 400 43.52 -34.08 -10.75
C ILE A 400 44.96 -34.55 -10.53
N ALA A 401 45.83 -34.41 -11.55
CA ALA A 401 47.21 -34.88 -11.49
C ALA A 401 48.05 -34.25 -10.37
N ARG A 402 47.75 -32.99 -10.00
CA ARG A 402 48.46 -32.24 -8.96
C ARG A 402 47.76 -32.20 -7.61
N ALA A 403 46.64 -32.91 -7.47
CA ALA A 403 45.82 -32.88 -6.25
C ALA A 403 45.43 -31.46 -5.79
N LEU A 404 45.26 -30.52 -6.73
CA LEU A 404 44.84 -29.14 -6.44
C LEU A 404 43.31 -29.06 -6.25
N PRO A 405 42.79 -28.14 -5.43
CA PRO A 405 41.35 -27.92 -5.31
C PRO A 405 40.76 -27.38 -6.62
N GLY A 406 39.52 -27.75 -6.93
CA GLY A 406 38.75 -27.12 -8.01
C GLY A 406 37.97 -25.89 -7.53
N LEU A 407 37.04 -25.42 -8.35
CA LEU A 407 36.12 -24.33 -8.00
C LEU A 407 35.37 -24.68 -6.71
N ARG A 408 35.39 -23.72 -5.77
CA ARG A 408 34.72 -23.86 -4.48
C ARG A 408 33.21 -23.76 -4.62
N PHE A 409 32.50 -24.36 -3.66
CA PHE A 409 31.05 -24.35 -3.61
C PHE A 409 30.57 -24.45 -2.16
N HIS A 410 29.31 -24.11 -1.94
CA HIS A 410 28.65 -24.19 -0.63
C HIS A 410 27.37 -25.00 -0.75
N ALA A 411 27.25 -26.06 0.05
CA ALA A 411 26.01 -26.80 0.17
C ALA A 411 24.92 -25.92 0.80
N LEU A 412 23.75 -25.87 0.16
CA LEU A 412 22.63 -25.09 0.65
C LEU A 412 21.76 -25.95 1.57
N THR A 413 21.52 -25.48 2.78
CA THR A 413 20.60 -26.12 3.73
C THR A 413 19.13 -25.86 3.39
N GLU A 414 18.84 -24.76 2.69
CA GLU A 414 17.52 -24.38 2.22
C GLU A 414 17.56 -24.05 0.72
N THR A 415 16.59 -24.53 -0.06
CA THR A 415 16.49 -24.22 -1.49
C THR A 415 16.08 -22.76 -1.69
N PRO A 416 16.89 -21.95 -2.40
CA PRO A 416 16.54 -20.57 -2.73
C PRO A 416 15.17 -20.46 -3.40
N PRO A 417 14.39 -19.38 -3.15
CA PRO A 417 13.04 -19.22 -3.72
C PRO A 417 12.98 -19.29 -5.25
N ALA A 418 14.07 -18.91 -5.93
CA ALA A 418 14.17 -18.93 -7.39
C ALA A 418 14.43 -20.34 -7.98
N LEU A 419 14.77 -21.34 -7.16
CA LEU A 419 15.07 -22.71 -7.61
C LEU A 419 13.89 -23.66 -7.32
N PRO A 420 13.67 -24.68 -8.17
CA PRO A 420 12.55 -25.61 -8.00
C PRO A 420 12.72 -26.48 -6.76
N ARG A 421 11.73 -26.57 -5.87
CA ARG A 421 11.78 -27.53 -4.75
C ARG A 421 11.41 -28.94 -5.24
N ARG A 422 12.36 -29.88 -5.17
CA ARG A 422 12.20 -31.28 -5.60
C ARG A 422 12.77 -32.22 -4.54
N THR A 423 12.13 -33.37 -4.35
CA THR A 423 12.62 -34.44 -3.46
C THR A 423 13.76 -35.20 -4.13
N GLY A 424 14.84 -35.51 -3.41
CA GLY A 424 16.00 -36.23 -3.97
C GLY A 424 17.00 -35.34 -4.71
N VAL A 425 16.83 -34.02 -4.66
CA VAL A 425 17.73 -33.04 -5.29
C VAL A 425 18.50 -32.28 -4.21
N THR A 426 19.80 -32.11 -4.44
CA THR A 426 20.70 -31.34 -3.56
C THR A 426 21.26 -30.14 -4.32
N TYR A 427 21.27 -28.99 -3.65
CA TYR A 427 21.67 -27.70 -4.23
C TYR A 427 22.99 -27.21 -3.65
N PHE A 428 23.88 -26.75 -4.53
CA PHE A 428 25.17 -26.17 -4.16
C PHE A 428 25.33 -24.82 -4.87
N GLU A 429 25.69 -23.78 -4.13
CA GLU A 429 26.05 -22.48 -4.72
C GLU A 429 27.54 -22.48 -5.06
N LEU A 430 27.87 -22.18 -6.32
CA LEU A 430 29.27 -22.06 -6.75
C LEU A 430 29.86 -20.73 -6.28
N ASP A 431 31.07 -20.78 -5.73
CA ASP A 431 31.78 -19.61 -5.24
C ASP A 431 32.50 -18.91 -6.39
N THR A 432 31.83 -17.92 -6.97
CA THR A 432 32.38 -17.08 -8.05
C THR A 432 33.41 -16.05 -7.58
N SER A 433 33.71 -15.97 -6.27
CA SER A 433 34.74 -15.08 -5.74
C SER A 433 36.17 -15.65 -5.91
N ASP A 434 36.30 -16.94 -6.18
CA ASP A 434 37.57 -17.58 -6.55
C ASP A 434 37.98 -17.13 -7.96
N GLN A 435 38.71 -16.01 -8.02
CA GLN A 435 39.06 -15.34 -9.28
C GLN A 435 39.88 -16.20 -10.24
N GLU A 436 40.67 -17.15 -9.76
CA GLU A 436 41.51 -17.97 -10.64
C GLU A 436 40.68 -19.08 -11.31
N SER A 437 39.99 -19.89 -10.52
CA SER A 437 39.15 -20.98 -11.02
C SER A 437 37.98 -20.47 -11.86
N TRP A 438 37.35 -19.38 -11.41
CA TRP A 438 36.21 -18.78 -12.11
C TRP A 438 36.61 -18.17 -13.46
N ARG A 439 37.80 -17.56 -13.54
CA ARG A 439 38.31 -16.99 -14.78
C ARG A 439 38.52 -18.04 -15.86
N HIS A 440 39.03 -19.23 -15.52
CA HIS A 440 39.14 -20.33 -16.47
C HIS A 440 37.78 -20.71 -17.06
N ILE A 441 36.73 -20.79 -16.24
CA ILE A 441 35.36 -21.10 -16.69
C ILE A 441 34.82 -20.03 -17.65
N GLN A 442 35.14 -18.75 -17.40
CA GLN A 442 34.76 -17.65 -18.28
C GLN A 442 35.53 -17.68 -19.61
N GLU A 443 36.83 -18.00 -19.59
CA GLU A 443 37.69 -18.06 -20.77
C GLU A 443 37.39 -19.28 -21.65
N ASP A 444 37.26 -20.47 -21.06
CA ASP A 444 37.01 -21.74 -21.76
C ASP A 444 35.52 -21.97 -22.07
N GLN A 445 34.63 -21.15 -21.49
CA GLN A 445 33.17 -21.16 -21.69
C GLN A 445 32.53 -22.54 -21.48
N ASN A 446 33.00 -23.32 -20.52
CA ASN A 446 32.38 -24.58 -20.12
C ASN A 446 32.54 -24.83 -18.62
N LEU A 447 31.65 -25.65 -18.07
CA LEU A 447 31.77 -26.17 -16.71
C LEU A 447 31.77 -27.69 -16.75
N ALA A 448 32.69 -28.30 -16.04
CA ALA A 448 32.83 -29.74 -15.89
C ALA A 448 32.93 -30.14 -14.42
N LEU A 449 32.28 -31.25 -14.09
CA LEU A 449 32.26 -31.90 -12.80
C LEU A 449 32.83 -33.31 -12.95
N TYR A 450 33.90 -33.59 -12.20
CA TYR A 450 34.54 -34.90 -12.12
C TYR A 450 34.21 -35.57 -10.80
N PHE A 451 33.94 -36.87 -10.82
CA PHE A 451 33.94 -37.73 -9.64
C PHE A 451 34.95 -38.86 -9.85
N GLU A 452 35.77 -39.16 -8.84
CA GLU A 452 36.71 -40.29 -8.90
C GLU A 452 36.01 -41.64 -9.14
N LYS A 453 34.78 -41.78 -8.64
CA LYS A 453 33.86 -42.86 -8.97
C LYS A 453 32.56 -42.26 -9.54
N PRO A 454 32.25 -42.46 -10.82
CA PRO A 454 31.03 -41.93 -11.43
C PRO A 454 29.77 -42.47 -10.74
N ILE A 455 28.78 -41.61 -10.57
CA ILE A 455 27.49 -41.95 -9.97
C ILE A 455 26.51 -42.28 -11.11
N GLN A 456 26.13 -43.55 -11.26
CA GLN A 456 25.44 -44.03 -12.47
C GLN A 456 24.09 -43.35 -12.75
N ASP A 457 23.35 -42.95 -11.72
CA ASP A 457 22.02 -42.35 -11.84
C ASP A 457 22.03 -40.82 -11.64
N LEU A 458 23.22 -40.20 -11.64
CA LEU A 458 23.36 -38.77 -11.39
C LEU A 458 22.83 -37.95 -12.57
N ASN A 459 21.85 -37.11 -12.29
CA ASN A 459 21.47 -36.00 -13.14
C ASN A 459 22.06 -34.71 -12.55
N ALA A 460 22.87 -34.02 -13.33
CA ALA A 460 23.59 -32.82 -12.92
C ALA A 460 23.19 -31.65 -13.82
N GLN A 461 22.83 -30.51 -13.22
CA GLN A 461 22.44 -29.29 -13.92
C GLN A 461 23.13 -28.08 -13.30
N LEU A 462 23.37 -27.06 -14.12
CA LEU A 462 23.79 -25.74 -13.68
C LEU A 462 22.63 -24.76 -13.89
N MET A 463 22.14 -24.19 -12.80
CA MET A 463 21.04 -23.21 -12.80
C MET A 463 21.57 -21.81 -12.50
N LEU A 464 21.26 -20.85 -13.36
CA LEU A 464 21.69 -19.46 -13.22
C LEU A 464 20.51 -18.62 -12.76
N VAL A 465 20.71 -17.84 -11.70
CA VAL A 465 19.68 -16.97 -11.14
C VAL A 465 20.21 -15.54 -11.10
N HIS A 466 19.45 -14.62 -11.70
CA HIS A 466 19.74 -13.20 -11.61
C HIS A 466 19.61 -12.71 -10.16
N GLN A 467 20.61 -11.97 -9.65
CA GLN A 467 20.43 -11.24 -8.39
C GLN A 467 19.65 -9.96 -8.68
N GLY A 468 18.34 -9.98 -8.41
CA GLY A 468 17.55 -8.75 -8.32
C GLY A 468 18.11 -7.87 -7.20
N GLY A 469 18.31 -6.59 -7.49
CA GLY A 469 18.77 -5.58 -6.53
C GLY A 469 17.70 -5.19 -5.53
#